data_AF-A0A3B9ZJV8-F1
#
_entry.id   AF-A0A3B9ZJV8-F1
#
_cell.length_a   1.000
_cell.length_b   1.000
_cell.length_c   1.000
_cell.angle_alpha   90.00
_cell.angle_beta   90.00
_cell.angle_gamma   90.00
#
_symmetry.space_group_name_H-M   'P 1'
#
loop_
_entity.id
_entity.type
_entity.pdbx_description
1 polymer ?
#
loop_
_entity_poly.entity_id
_entity_poly.type
_entity_poly.pdbx_seq_one_letter_code
_entity_poly.pdbx_strand_id
1 'polypeptide(L)'
;MWEGKEMNTMIGKQNTVRRQKAVTLIELLISLFIGVVVIGALLGLVNYTSELQETSRNKMIALNDARQVIEQIKYAADTSFDNAISQYSAAANQTFTPAGLDARGRIILNNVAGGGGDLYDVMVLVCWRQRRNRIIGECVNSGGVLQFSDLDGDGNLESPCSLTTAIRRTN
;
A
#
# COMPACT_ATOMS: atom_id res chain seq x y z
N MET A 1 -87.79 -45.61 25.23
CA MET A 1 -87.75 -46.58 24.12
C MET A 1 -87.08 -45.86 22.94
N TRP A 2 -85.81 -46.24 22.68
CA TRP A 2 -84.88 -45.83 21.59
C TRP A 2 -84.36 -44.38 21.63
N GLU A 3 -83.09 -44.09 21.99
CA GLU A 3 -81.77 -44.43 21.42
C GLU A 3 -81.49 -43.89 20.01
N GLY A 4 -80.55 -42.93 19.94
CA GLY A 4 -79.32 -43.09 19.15
C GLY A 4 -79.27 -42.51 17.73
N LYS A 5 -78.18 -41.77 17.46
CA LYS A 5 -77.67 -41.22 16.18
C LYS A 5 -78.38 -39.93 15.74
N GLU A 6 -77.71 -38.78 15.68
CA GLU A 6 -76.45 -38.59 14.96
C GLU A 6 -75.42 -37.77 15.73
N MET A 7 -74.37 -38.47 16.14
CA MET A 7 -73.06 -37.91 16.41
C MET A 7 -72.32 -37.88 15.09
N ASN A 8 -72.24 -36.72 14.40
CA ASN A 8 -71.28 -36.51 13.33
C ASN A 8 -70.82 -35.05 13.27
N THR A 9 -69.63 -34.88 13.84
CA THR A 9 -68.56 -34.03 13.30
C THR A 9 -68.83 -32.53 13.17
N MET A 10 -68.97 -31.84 14.30
CA MET A 10 -68.25 -30.58 14.44
C MET A 10 -66.80 -30.89 14.81
N ILE A 11 -66.01 -31.32 13.83
CA ILE A 11 -64.55 -31.23 13.92
C ILE A 11 -64.27 -29.73 13.89
N GLY A 12 -64.27 -29.13 15.07
CA GLY A 12 -63.70 -27.80 15.26
C GLY A 12 -62.32 -27.83 14.64
N LYS A 13 -62.18 -27.14 13.51
CA LYS A 13 -60.87 -26.83 12.93
C LYS A 13 -60.16 -26.05 14.02
N GLN A 14 -59.38 -26.76 14.84
CA GLN A 14 -58.51 -26.19 15.84
C GLN A 14 -57.57 -25.28 15.05
N ASN A 15 -57.90 -23.99 15.01
CA ASN A 15 -56.98 -22.97 14.56
C ASN A 15 -55.82 -23.07 15.53
N THR A 16 -54.80 -23.84 15.17
CA THR A 16 -53.54 -23.86 15.90
C THR A 16 -53.01 -22.43 15.80
N VAL A 17 -53.26 -21.64 16.84
CA VAL A 17 -52.65 -20.33 17.01
C VAL A 17 -51.16 -20.62 17.07
N ARG A 18 -50.46 -20.43 15.94
CA ARG A 18 -49.00 -20.43 15.93
C ARG A 18 -48.59 -19.37 16.94
N ARG A 19 -48.06 -19.78 18.10
CA ARG A 19 -47.41 -18.84 19.02
C ARG A 19 -46.31 -18.15 18.23
N GLN A 20 -46.54 -16.88 17.87
CA GLN A 20 -45.48 -16.05 17.37
C GLN A 20 -44.49 -15.88 18.52
N LYS A 21 -43.28 -16.38 18.35
CA LYS A 21 -42.21 -16.20 19.34
C LYS A 21 -41.88 -14.72 19.36
N ALA A 22 -42.38 -14.02 20.38
CA ALA A 22 -42.02 -12.63 20.62
C ALA A 22 -40.57 -12.59 21.14
N VAL A 23 -39.76 -11.70 20.55
CA VAL A 23 -38.37 -11.48 20.99
C VAL A 23 -38.42 -10.82 22.36
N THR A 24 -37.58 -11.29 23.28
CA THR A 24 -37.50 -10.69 24.61
C THR A 24 -36.69 -9.39 24.55
N LEU A 25 -37.01 -8.41 25.41
CA LEU A 25 -36.31 -7.12 25.45
C LEU A 25 -34.79 -7.29 25.63
N ILE A 26 -34.37 -8.28 26.42
CA ILE A 26 -32.95 -8.56 26.68
C ILE A 26 -32.22 -9.06 25.43
N GLU A 27 -32.84 -9.93 24.61
CA GLU A 27 -32.26 -10.39 23.34
C GLU A 27 -32.10 -9.22 22.35
N LEU A 28 -33.05 -8.29 22.33
CA LEU A 28 -32.96 -7.08 21.51
C LEU A 28 -31.83 -6.15 21.97
N LEU A 29 -31.62 -5.99 23.28
CA LEU A 29 -30.52 -5.18 23.82
C LEU A 29 -29.14 -5.79 23.55
N ILE A 30 -28.99 -7.11 23.70
CA ILE A 30 -27.73 -7.81 23.42
C ILE A 30 -27.41 -7.75 21.93
N SER A 31 -28.38 -8.01 21.05
CA SER A 31 -28.19 -7.91 19.60
C SER A 31 -27.84 -6.49 19.15
N LEU A 32 -28.47 -5.47 19.74
CA LEU A 32 -28.14 -4.08 19.48
C LEU A 32 -26.70 -3.76 19.90
N PHE A 33 -26.28 -4.20 21.09
CA PHE A 33 -24.92 -3.99 21.59
C PHE A 33 -23.87 -4.61 20.66
N ILE A 34 -24.08 -5.87 20.25
CA ILE A 34 -23.20 -6.55 19.28
C ILE A 34 -23.19 -5.77 17.96
N GLY A 35 -24.35 -5.30 17.49
CA GLY A 35 -24.45 -4.50 16.28
C GLY A 35 -23.59 -3.23 16.32
N VAL A 36 -23.63 -2.48 17.43
CA VAL A 36 -22.81 -1.27 17.60
C VAL A 36 -21.32 -1.59 17.55
N VAL A 37 -20.88 -2.66 18.23
CA VAL A 37 -19.47 -3.07 18.22
C VAL A 37 -19.02 -3.47 16.81
N VAL A 38 -19.84 -4.24 16.09
CA VAL A 38 -19.54 -4.68 14.72
C VAL A 38 -19.45 -3.49 13.77
N ILE A 39 -20.41 -2.55 13.83
CA ILE A 39 -20.39 -1.34 12.99
C ILE A 39 -19.13 -0.51 13.28
N GLY A 40 -18.79 -0.33 14.56
CA GLY A 40 -17.56 0.36 14.95
C GLY A 40 -16.30 -0.29 14.38
N ALA A 41 -16.20 -1.63 14.47
CA ALA A 41 -15.08 -2.38 13.89
C ALA A 41 -14.99 -2.24 12.37
N LEU A 42 -16.13 -2.29 11.66
CA LEU A 42 -16.18 -2.13 10.20
C LEU A 42 -15.74 -0.73 9.76
N LEU A 43 -16.14 0.32 10.47
CA LEU A 43 -15.67 1.68 10.19
C LEU A 43 -14.16 1.82 10.38
N GLY A 44 -13.61 1.20 11.44
CA GLY A 44 -12.16 1.13 11.64
C GLY A 44 -11.45 0.42 10.49
N LEU A 45 -12.01 -0.69 10.01
CA LEU A 45 -11.46 -1.46 8.89
C LEU A 45 -11.43 -0.65 7.59
N VAL A 46 -12.49 0.09 7.26
CA VAL A 46 -12.55 0.92 6.03
C VAL A 46 -11.43 1.97 6.00
N ASN A 47 -11.17 2.62 7.13
CA ASN A 47 -10.09 3.60 7.24
C ASN A 47 -8.72 2.93 7.02
N TYR A 48 -8.49 1.78 7.65
CA TYR A 48 -7.24 1.04 7.49
C TYR A 48 -7.01 0.58 6.04
N THR A 49 -8.06 0.04 5.39
CA THR A 49 -7.96 -0.39 4.00
C THR A 49 -7.70 0.76 3.03
N SER A 50 -8.21 1.95 3.34
CA SER A 50 -7.99 3.15 2.51
C SER A 50 -6.53 3.61 2.55
N GLU A 51 -5.90 3.61 3.73
CA GLU A 51 -4.48 3.94 3.91
C GLU A 51 -3.58 2.89 3.23
N LEU A 52 -3.93 1.60 3.35
CA LEU A 52 -3.20 0.53 2.69
C LEU A 52 -3.31 0.62 1.17
N GLN A 53 -4.49 0.93 0.65
CA GLN A 53 -4.71 1.13 -0.79
C GLN A 53 -3.91 2.32 -1.32
N GLU A 54 -3.85 3.43 -0.58
CA GLU A 54 -3.00 4.57 -0.94
C GLU A 54 -1.53 4.19 -0.94
N THR A 55 -1.06 3.50 0.10
CA THR A 55 0.33 3.01 0.18
C THR A 55 0.68 2.12 -1.00
N SER A 56 -0.20 1.18 -1.34
CA SER A 56 -0.02 0.28 -2.47
C SER A 56 0.02 1.03 -3.80
N ARG A 57 -0.92 1.95 -4.03
CA ARG A 57 -0.95 2.81 -5.23
C ARG A 57 0.32 3.62 -5.38
N ASN A 58 0.74 4.33 -4.33
CA ASN A 58 1.91 5.20 -4.37
C ASN A 58 3.19 4.37 -4.56
N LYS A 59 3.28 3.19 -3.94
CA LYS A 59 4.39 2.26 -4.14
C LYS A 59 4.48 1.77 -5.59
N MET A 60 3.35 1.48 -6.25
CA MET A 60 3.35 1.09 -7.66
C MET A 60 3.83 2.21 -8.59
N ILE A 61 3.39 3.45 -8.34
CA ILE A 61 3.86 4.62 -9.11
C ILE A 61 5.37 4.80 -8.91
N ALA A 62 5.83 4.80 -7.66
CA ALA A 62 7.24 4.92 -7.32
C ALA A 62 8.10 3.80 -7.95
N LEU A 63 7.62 2.55 -7.94
CA LEU A 63 8.33 1.42 -8.54
C LEU A 63 8.41 1.51 -10.06
N ASN A 64 7.35 1.95 -10.72
CA ASN A 64 7.35 2.09 -12.18
C ASN A 64 8.35 3.17 -12.62
N ASP A 65 8.38 4.31 -11.92
CA ASP A 65 9.32 5.39 -12.24
C ASP A 65 10.76 5.02 -11.88
N ALA A 66 10.98 4.35 -10.74
CA ALA A 66 12.31 3.84 -10.37
C ALA A 66 12.83 2.83 -11.41
N ARG A 67 11.98 1.92 -11.90
CA ARG A 67 12.31 1.00 -13.00
C ARG A 67 12.65 1.75 -14.28
N GLN A 68 11.86 2.76 -14.64
CA GLN A 68 12.11 3.56 -15.83
C GLN A 68 13.48 4.24 -15.76
N VAL A 69 13.86 4.79 -14.60
CA VAL A 69 15.18 5.39 -14.38
C VAL A 69 16.30 4.36 -14.52
N ILE A 70 16.14 3.16 -13.97
CA ILE A 70 17.11 2.07 -14.16
C ILE A 70 17.30 1.73 -15.63
N GLU A 71 16.22 1.59 -16.40
CA GLU A 71 16.30 1.30 -17.84
C GLU A 71 16.94 2.45 -18.62
N GLN A 72 16.70 3.71 -18.23
CA GLN A 72 17.39 4.86 -18.82
C GLN A 72 18.91 4.81 -18.58
N ILE A 73 19.33 4.51 -17.34
CA ILE A 73 20.75 4.38 -16.99
C ILE A 73 21.38 3.23 -17.78
N LYS A 74 20.69 2.08 -17.87
CA LYS A 74 21.13 0.93 -18.65
C LYS A 74 21.29 1.27 -20.13
N TYR A 75 20.29 1.89 -20.75
CA TYR A 75 20.37 2.31 -22.15
C TYR A 75 21.51 3.31 -22.41
N ALA A 76 21.74 4.25 -21.49
CA ALA A 76 22.86 5.16 -21.57
C ALA A 76 24.21 4.43 -21.45
N ALA A 77 24.30 3.46 -20.54
CA ALA A 77 25.51 2.66 -20.31
C ALA A 77 25.84 1.75 -21.51
N ASP A 78 24.82 1.20 -22.19
CA ASP A 78 24.98 0.42 -23.42
C ASP A 78 25.56 1.29 -24.56
N THR A 79 25.25 2.58 -24.59
CA THR A 79 25.79 3.51 -25.60
C THR A 79 27.21 3.96 -25.27
N SER A 80 27.46 4.36 -24.02
CA SER A 80 28.78 4.74 -23.53
C SER A 80 28.81 4.64 -22.01
N PHE A 81 29.42 3.57 -21.51
CA PHE A 81 29.50 3.27 -20.09
C PHE A 81 30.10 4.43 -19.28
N ASP A 82 31.26 4.96 -19.67
CA ASP A 82 31.94 6.03 -18.93
C ASP A 82 31.13 7.33 -18.89
N ASN A 83 30.48 7.68 -20.01
CA ASN A 83 29.63 8.86 -20.06
C ASN A 83 28.37 8.68 -19.20
N ALA A 84 27.78 7.49 -19.18
CA ALA A 84 26.62 7.19 -18.34
C ALA A 84 26.97 7.28 -16.85
N ILE A 85 28.08 6.65 -16.43
CA ILE A 85 28.55 6.76 -15.04
C ILE A 85 28.84 8.21 -14.69
N SER A 86 29.55 8.96 -15.55
CA SER A 86 29.83 10.38 -15.31
C SER A 86 28.55 11.22 -15.22
N GLN A 87 27.57 10.96 -16.09
CA GLN A 87 26.31 11.70 -16.14
C GLN A 87 25.51 11.49 -14.85
N TYR A 88 25.31 10.24 -14.42
CA TYR A 88 24.47 9.93 -13.27
C TYR A 88 25.21 10.05 -11.93
N SER A 89 26.53 10.13 -11.93
CA SER A 89 27.32 10.50 -10.74
C SER A 89 27.30 12.01 -10.46
N ALA A 90 26.89 12.84 -11.43
CA ALA A 90 26.77 14.28 -11.23
C ALA A 90 25.59 14.62 -10.32
N ALA A 91 25.81 15.47 -9.30
CA ALA A 91 24.79 15.82 -8.30
C ALA A 91 23.46 16.34 -8.90
N ALA A 92 23.53 17.04 -10.04
CA ALA A 92 22.34 17.53 -10.74
C ALA A 92 21.43 16.41 -11.28
N ASN A 93 22.00 15.23 -11.58
CA ASN A 93 21.30 14.11 -12.21
C ASN A 93 21.04 12.95 -11.24
N GLN A 94 21.49 13.04 -9.98
CA GLN A 94 21.26 12.02 -8.95
C GLN A 94 19.85 12.06 -8.35
N THR A 95 18.98 12.95 -8.85
CA THR A 95 17.63 13.09 -8.33
C THR A 95 16.63 13.25 -9.45
N PHE A 96 15.42 12.75 -9.23
CA PHE A 96 14.29 12.88 -10.15
C PHE A 96 13.00 13.04 -9.36
N THR A 97 11.92 13.41 -10.04
CA THR A 97 10.60 13.56 -9.43
C THR A 97 9.65 12.58 -10.11
N PRO A 98 9.16 11.56 -9.39
CA PRO A 98 8.14 10.65 -9.90
C PRO A 98 6.88 11.40 -10.39
N ALA A 99 6.30 10.96 -11.49
CA ALA A 99 5.13 11.61 -12.08
C ALA A 99 3.84 11.20 -11.35
N GLY A 100 2.97 12.18 -11.06
CA GLY A 100 1.67 11.92 -10.44
C GLY A 100 1.73 11.53 -8.96
N LEU A 101 2.89 11.71 -8.32
CA LEU A 101 3.10 11.50 -6.89
C LEU A 101 3.95 12.65 -6.34
N ASP A 102 3.59 13.13 -5.15
CA ASP A 102 4.44 14.07 -4.42
C ASP A 102 5.59 13.31 -3.77
N ALA A 103 6.68 13.21 -4.52
CA ALA A 103 7.78 12.30 -4.25
C ALA A 103 9.13 12.89 -4.68
N ARG A 104 10.20 12.30 -4.14
CA ARG A 104 11.56 12.54 -4.58
C ARG A 104 12.23 11.19 -4.84
N GLY A 105 12.91 11.09 -5.96
CA GLY A 105 13.78 9.98 -6.31
C GLY A 105 15.26 10.33 -6.11
N ARG A 106 16.07 9.34 -5.72
CA ARG A 106 17.52 9.42 -5.56
C ARG A 106 18.16 8.26 -6.32
N ILE A 107 19.25 8.55 -7.03
CA ILE A 107 20.09 7.57 -7.70
C ILE A 107 21.43 7.55 -6.96
N ILE A 108 21.88 6.37 -6.58
CA ILE A 108 23.18 6.11 -5.95
C ILE A 108 23.93 5.14 -6.86
N LEU A 109 25.14 5.51 -7.25
CA LEU A 109 26.06 4.65 -8.00
C LEU A 109 27.27 4.35 -7.13
N ASN A 110 27.51 3.07 -6.87
CA ASN A 110 28.66 2.60 -6.11
C ASN A 110 29.51 1.71 -7.01
N ASN A 111 30.80 2.03 -7.15
CA ASN A 111 31.72 1.14 -7.83
C ASN A 111 31.91 -0.13 -7.00
N VAL A 112 31.77 -1.30 -7.63
CA VAL A 112 31.91 -2.58 -6.93
C VAL A 112 33.39 -2.90 -6.76
N ALA A 113 33.81 -3.10 -5.50
CA ALA A 113 35.19 -3.45 -5.19
C ALA A 113 35.61 -4.74 -5.92
N GLY A 114 36.79 -4.70 -6.58
CA GLY A 114 37.27 -5.81 -7.42
C GLY A 114 36.69 -5.83 -8.84
N GLY A 115 35.76 -4.93 -9.18
CA GLY A 115 35.17 -4.79 -10.52
C GLY A 115 36.02 -4.02 -11.53
N GLY A 116 37.24 -3.60 -11.17
CA GLY A 116 38.19 -2.95 -12.08
C GLY A 116 37.76 -1.61 -12.69
N GLY A 117 36.70 -0.98 -12.15
CA GLY A 117 36.08 0.20 -12.77
C GLY A 117 34.99 -0.13 -13.81
N ASP A 118 34.71 -1.41 -14.05
CA ASP A 118 33.79 -1.89 -15.08
C ASP A 118 32.46 -2.40 -14.53
N LEU A 119 32.26 -2.34 -13.21
CA LEU A 119 31.04 -2.79 -12.54
C LEU A 119 30.59 -1.76 -11.51
N TYR A 120 29.33 -1.34 -11.62
CA TYR A 120 28.71 -0.42 -10.69
C TYR A 120 27.37 -0.97 -10.20
N ASP A 121 27.13 -0.87 -8.90
CA ASP A 121 25.81 -1.04 -8.31
C ASP A 121 25.05 0.28 -8.43
N VAL A 122 23.88 0.20 -9.04
CA VAL A 122 22.95 1.30 -9.22
C VAL A 122 21.76 1.04 -8.31
N MET A 123 21.61 1.88 -7.30
CA MET A 123 20.47 1.89 -6.40
C MET A 123 19.59 3.10 -6.68
N VAL A 124 18.31 2.84 -6.91
CA VAL A 124 17.29 3.87 -7.12
C VAL A 124 16.29 3.80 -5.99
N LEU A 125 16.19 4.89 -5.24
CA LEU A 125 15.32 5.06 -4.07
C LEU A 125 14.25 6.09 -4.40
N VAL A 126 13.04 5.90 -3.86
CA VAL A 126 11.96 6.88 -3.98
C VAL A 126 11.27 7.07 -2.64
N CYS A 127 11.25 8.29 -2.14
CA CYS A 127 10.43 8.66 -0.98
C CYS A 127 9.22 9.47 -1.45
N TRP A 128 8.13 9.46 -0.66
CA TRP A 128 6.92 10.21 -1.02
C TRP A 128 6.14 10.68 0.19
N ARG A 129 5.28 11.66 -0.03
CA ARG A 129 4.31 12.15 0.95
C ARG A 129 2.94 11.52 0.70
N GLN A 130 2.38 10.91 1.74
CA GLN A 130 1.00 10.42 1.79
C GLN A 130 0.04 11.50 2.29
N ARG A 131 -1.25 11.17 2.30
CA ARG A 131 -2.27 11.92 3.03
C ARG A 131 -1.82 12.23 4.47
N ARG A 132 -2.35 13.33 4.99
CA ARG A 132 -2.02 13.86 6.32
C ARG A 132 -0.54 14.25 6.49
N ASN A 133 0.13 14.55 5.38
CA ASN A 133 1.52 15.02 5.36
C ASN A 133 2.53 14.01 5.95
N ARG A 134 2.18 12.72 5.95
CA ARG A 134 3.08 11.65 6.39
C ARG A 134 4.09 11.37 5.29
N ILE A 135 5.37 11.46 5.59
CA ILE A 135 6.44 11.13 4.66
C ILE A 135 6.79 9.65 4.83
N ILE A 136 6.99 8.96 3.71
CA ILE A 136 7.37 7.56 3.61
C ILE A 136 8.74 7.47 2.97
N GLY A 137 9.65 6.75 3.64
CA GLY A 137 11.08 6.75 3.33
C GLY A 137 11.83 7.92 3.98
N GLU A 138 13.12 7.99 3.75
CA GLU A 138 14.02 8.94 4.40
C GLU A 138 14.11 10.28 3.66
N CYS A 139 13.02 11.03 3.79
CA CYS A 139 12.93 12.37 3.25
C CYS A 139 12.41 13.36 4.28
N VAL A 140 12.84 14.61 4.10
CA VAL A 140 12.37 15.77 4.83
C VAL A 140 11.66 16.73 3.89
N ASN A 141 10.69 17.46 4.42
CA ASN A 141 10.09 18.57 3.70
C ASN A 141 10.96 19.82 3.87
N SER A 142 11.62 20.23 2.80
CA SER A 142 12.44 21.44 2.74
C SER A 142 11.72 22.46 1.85
N GLY A 143 11.05 23.43 2.48
CA GLY A 143 10.38 24.52 1.75
C GLY A 143 9.23 24.10 0.84
N GLY A 144 8.55 22.99 1.14
CA GLY A 144 7.45 22.45 0.34
C GLY A 144 7.86 21.35 -0.64
N VAL A 145 9.16 21.06 -0.75
CA VAL A 145 9.72 20.03 -1.63
C VAL A 145 10.36 18.93 -0.79
N LEU A 146 10.11 17.67 -1.15
CA LEU A 146 10.77 16.53 -0.51
C LEU A 146 12.23 16.44 -0.93
N GLN A 147 13.11 16.26 0.05
CA GLN A 147 14.53 16.04 -0.15
C GLN A 147 14.98 14.86 0.69
N PHE A 148 15.84 14.01 0.13
CA PHE A 148 16.45 12.92 0.90
C PHE A 148 17.36 13.52 1.97
N SER A 149 17.25 12.96 3.17
CA SER A 149 18.11 13.25 4.30
C SER A 149 18.28 11.94 5.04
N ASP A 150 19.52 11.55 5.29
CA ASP A 150 19.86 10.46 6.20
C ASP A 150 19.33 10.86 7.59
N LEU A 151 18.27 10.17 8.05
CA LEU A 151 17.52 10.57 9.25
C LEU A 151 18.07 9.94 10.52
N ASP A 152 18.70 8.78 10.42
CA ASP A 152 19.26 8.04 11.55
C ASP A 152 20.80 8.13 11.64
N GLY A 153 21.45 8.68 10.61
CA GLY A 153 22.88 8.96 10.55
C GLY A 153 23.73 7.73 10.28
N ASP A 154 23.15 6.66 9.73
CA ASP A 154 23.86 5.41 9.48
C ASP A 154 24.67 5.43 8.16
N GLY A 155 24.56 6.50 7.38
CA GLY A 155 25.24 6.72 6.11
C GLY A 155 24.54 6.07 4.91
N ASN A 156 23.37 5.46 5.11
CA ASN A 156 22.52 4.91 4.07
C ASN A 156 21.29 5.81 3.88
N LEU A 157 20.50 5.48 2.86
CA LEU A 157 19.23 6.15 2.61
C LEU A 157 18.18 5.08 2.39
N GLU A 158 17.18 5.06 3.26
CA GLU A 158 16.18 4.00 3.26
C GLU A 158 14.89 4.46 2.59
N SER A 159 14.30 3.55 1.82
CA SER A 159 12.93 3.69 1.37
C SER A 159 12.27 2.34 1.16
N PRO A 160 10.96 2.20 1.44
CA PRO A 160 10.19 1.01 1.04
C PRO A 160 10.11 0.79 -0.47
N CYS A 161 10.51 1.78 -1.28
CA CYS A 161 10.76 1.63 -2.72
C CYS A 161 12.26 1.83 -2.99
N SER A 162 13.00 0.72 -2.96
CA SER A 162 14.40 0.63 -3.39
C SER A 162 14.53 -0.44 -4.46
N LEU A 163 15.21 -0.10 -5.55
CA LEU A 163 15.60 -1.05 -6.59
C LEU A 163 17.11 -0.95 -6.75
N THR A 164 17.79 -2.09 -6.63
CA THR A 164 19.23 -2.18 -6.82
C THR A 164 19.51 -3.13 -7.96
N THR A 165 20.37 -2.72 -8.88
CA THR A 165 20.87 -3.56 -9.97
C THR A 165 22.35 -3.30 -10.19
N ALA A 166 23.06 -4.29 -10.71
CA ALA A 166 24.43 -4.10 -11.16
C ALA A 166 24.44 -3.79 -12.66
N ILE A 167 25.27 -2.84 -13.08
CA ILE A 167 25.54 -2.52 -14.49
C ILE A 167 27.02 -2.72 -14.74
N ARG A 168 27.32 -3.44 -15.82
CA ARG A 168 28.68 -3.78 -16.22
C ARG A 168 29.01 -3.16 -17.58
N ARG A 169 30.26 -2.76 -17.79
CA ARG A 169 30.78 -2.45 -19.12
C ARG A 169 30.66 -3.67 -20.05
N THR A 170 29.98 -3.50 -21.17
CA THR A 170 29.97 -4.47 -22.28
C THR A 170 31.01 -4.05 -23.31
N ASN A 171 31.76 -5.02 -23.85
CA ASN A 171 32.79 -4.81 -24.87
C ASN A 171 32.19 -4.46 -26.23
#